data_AF-A0A2J6N1V3-F1
#
_entry.id   AF-A0A2J6N1V3-F1
#
_cell.length_a   1.000
_cell.length_b   1.000
_cell.length_c   1.000
_cell.angle_alpha   90.00
_cell.angle_beta   90.00
_cell.angle_gamma   90.00
#
_symmetry.space_group_name_H-M   'P 1'
#
loop_
_entity.id
_entity.type
_entity.pdbx_description
1 polymer ?
#
loop_
_entity_poly.entity_id
_entity_poly.type
_entity_poly.pdbx_seq_one_letter_code
_entity_poly.pdbx_strand_id
1 'polypeptide(L)'
;MKQLIFGLAAGTTLVTFSILLQVSEETLQALIIFNVFFACMLFPLNGPLKRKMLALIMGNSVCLIWNNLFSMFVGAIAAHALDGFNAVFVVLNPILNLLWVVSFWSLSLTFLANSKNERAAAKNAY
;
A
#
# COMPACT_ATOMS: atom_id res chain seq x y z
N MET A 1 14.60 16.73 2.75
CA MET A 1 15.55 15.89 1.97
C MET A 1 15.97 14.61 2.71
N LYS A 2 16.68 14.66 3.86
CA LYS A 2 17.20 13.45 4.55
C LYS A 2 16.16 12.35 4.80
N GLN A 3 14.97 12.73 5.26
CA GLN A 3 13.92 11.76 5.49
C GLN A 3 13.47 11.10 4.16
N LEU A 4 13.37 11.84 3.05
CA LEU A 4 12.86 11.34 1.75
C LEU A 4 13.78 10.27 1.17
N ILE A 5 15.10 10.50 1.28
CA ILE A 5 16.13 9.52 0.91
C ILE A 5 15.98 8.24 1.74
N PHE A 6 15.69 8.37 3.04
CA PHE A 6 15.47 7.22 3.91
C PHE A 6 14.20 6.44 3.53
N GLY A 7 13.11 7.14 3.22
CA GLY A 7 11.87 6.51 2.74
C GLY A 7 12.06 5.75 1.43
N LEU A 8 12.75 6.36 0.48
CA LEU A 8 13.09 5.73 -0.79
C LEU A 8 13.98 4.50 -0.57
N ALA A 9 15.03 4.61 0.25
CA ALA A 9 15.91 3.48 0.56
C ALA A 9 15.17 2.31 1.22
N ALA A 10 14.28 2.60 2.17
CA ALA A 10 13.43 1.58 2.80
C ALA A 10 12.48 0.93 1.78
N GLY A 11 11.86 1.73 0.91
CA GLY A 11 11.01 1.24 -0.17
C GLY A 11 11.76 0.34 -1.16
N THR A 12 12.94 0.76 -1.64
CA THR A 12 13.76 -0.09 -2.53
C THR A 12 14.22 -1.37 -1.83
N THR A 13 14.56 -1.32 -0.55
CA THR A 13 14.97 -2.52 0.19
C THR A 13 13.83 -3.53 0.27
N LEU A 14 12.59 -3.06 0.50
CA LEU A 14 11.41 -3.91 0.52
C LEU A 14 11.09 -4.50 -0.86
N VAL A 15 11.21 -3.72 -1.93
CA VAL A 15 11.04 -4.22 -3.31
C VAL A 15 12.07 -5.29 -3.65
N THR A 16 13.34 -5.05 -3.34
CA THR A 16 14.42 -6.04 -3.56
C THR A 16 14.20 -7.31 -2.75
N PHE A 17 13.70 -7.18 -1.51
CA PHE A 17 13.32 -8.34 -0.69
C PHE A 17 12.14 -9.13 -1.30
N SER A 18 11.14 -8.45 -1.86
CA SER A 18 10.03 -9.11 -2.57
C SER A 18 10.48 -9.81 -3.86
N ILE A 19 11.45 -9.25 -4.60
CA ILE A 19 12.07 -9.92 -5.75
C ILE A 19 12.74 -11.22 -5.33
N LEU A 20 13.48 -11.21 -4.21
CA LEU A 20 14.13 -12.39 -3.66
C LEU A 20 13.14 -13.48 -3.24
N LEU A 21 11.90 -13.11 -2.90
CA LEU A 21 10.81 -14.03 -2.56
C LEU A 21 10.04 -14.55 -3.78
N GLN A 22 10.52 -14.29 -5.00
CA GLN A 22 9.87 -14.72 -6.27
C GLN A 22 8.40 -14.31 -6.38
N VAL A 23 8.08 -13.11 -5.90
CA VAL A 23 6.72 -12.56 -5.97
C VAL A 23 6.38 -12.23 -7.44
N SER A 24 5.11 -12.40 -7.84
CA SER A 24 4.67 -12.21 -9.22
C SER A 24 4.94 -10.80 -9.77
N GLU A 25 5.13 -10.70 -11.09
CA GLU A 25 5.41 -9.41 -11.76
C GLU A 25 4.31 -8.37 -11.51
N GLU A 26 3.04 -8.80 -11.49
CA GLU A 26 1.89 -7.93 -11.21
C GLU A 26 1.96 -7.33 -9.81
N THR A 27 2.30 -8.14 -8.82
CA THR A 27 2.47 -7.69 -7.43
C THR A 27 3.64 -6.72 -7.32
N LEU A 28 4.71 -6.96 -8.07
CA LEU A 28 5.91 -6.14 -8.07
C LEU A 28 5.64 -4.75 -8.68
N GLN A 29 4.86 -4.69 -9.77
CA GLN A 29 4.36 -3.44 -10.33
C GLN A 29 3.48 -2.68 -9.33
N ALA A 30 2.54 -3.38 -8.67
CA ALA A 30 1.70 -2.78 -7.63
C ALA A 30 2.55 -2.23 -6.46
N LEU A 31 3.60 -2.94 -6.05
CA LEU A 31 4.52 -2.53 -4.99
C LEU A 31 5.32 -1.27 -5.37
N ILE A 32 5.79 -1.19 -6.62
CA ILE A 32 6.50 -0.01 -7.14
C ILE A 32 5.58 1.21 -7.14
N ILE A 33 4.38 1.08 -7.72
CA ILE A 33 3.37 2.15 -7.74
C ILE A 33 3.06 2.60 -6.31
N PHE A 34 2.83 1.63 -5.41
CA PHE A 34 2.57 1.90 -4.00
C PHE A 34 3.70 2.70 -3.34
N ASN A 35 4.96 2.32 -3.54
CA ASN A 35 6.11 3.01 -2.97
C ASN A 35 6.31 4.42 -3.56
N VAL A 36 5.99 4.64 -4.85
CA VAL A 36 6.00 5.98 -5.45
C VAL A 36 4.91 6.86 -4.84
N PHE A 37 3.69 6.35 -4.72
CA PHE A 37 2.60 7.05 -4.05
C PHE A 37 2.94 7.37 -2.59
N PHE A 38 3.58 6.43 -1.89
CA PHE A 38 4.07 6.64 -0.52
C PHE A 38 5.03 7.83 -0.45
N ALA A 39 6.02 7.88 -1.34
CA ALA A 39 7.01 8.94 -1.42
C ALA A 39 6.38 10.29 -1.79
N CYS A 40 5.34 10.30 -2.61
CA CYS A 40 4.63 11.51 -3.01
C CYS A 40 3.66 12.04 -1.95
N MET A 41 2.94 11.18 -1.22
CA MET A 41 1.89 11.60 -0.27
C MET A 41 2.36 11.67 1.20
N LEU A 42 2.99 10.61 1.70
CA LEU A 42 3.33 10.52 3.13
C LEU A 42 4.62 11.26 3.48
N PHE A 43 5.47 11.45 2.48
CA PHE A 43 6.76 12.08 2.67
C PHE A 43 6.70 13.59 2.90
N PRO A 44 5.91 14.35 2.11
CA PRO A 44 5.67 15.78 2.36
C PRO A 44 4.89 16.06 3.65
N LEU A 45 4.17 15.07 4.17
CA LEU A 45 3.38 15.24 5.39
C LEU A 45 4.28 15.45 6.62
N ASN A 46 4.07 16.54 7.36
CA ASN A 46 4.80 16.83 8.59
C ASN A 46 4.41 15.83 9.70
N GLY A 47 5.36 15.02 10.16
CA GLY A 47 5.12 13.99 11.18
C GLY A 47 6.37 13.17 11.53
N PRO A 48 6.35 12.42 12.65
CA PRO A 48 7.49 11.63 13.09
C PRO A 48 7.81 10.49 12.11
N LEU A 49 9.11 10.33 11.78
CA LEU A 49 9.60 9.35 10.81
C LEU A 49 9.13 7.91 11.11
N LYS A 50 9.04 7.54 12.39
CA LYS A 50 8.57 6.22 12.83
C LYS A 50 7.16 5.89 12.34
N ARG A 51 6.24 6.87 12.35
CA ARG A 51 4.85 6.67 11.86
C ARG A 51 4.81 6.49 10.35
N LYS A 52 5.67 7.23 9.63
CA LYS A 52 5.82 7.06 8.18
C LYS A 52 6.31 5.64 7.86
N MET A 53 7.35 5.17 8.53
CA MET A 53 7.85 3.80 8.34
C MET A 53 6.80 2.74 8.65
N LEU A 54 6.04 2.92 9.73
CA LEU A 54 4.95 2.00 10.08
C LEU A 54 3.91 1.93 8.95
N ALA A 55 3.50 3.08 8.41
CA ALA A 55 2.57 3.15 7.29
C ALA A 55 3.15 2.51 6.02
N LEU A 56 4.45 2.66 5.76
CA LEU A 56 5.13 2.03 4.64
C LEU A 56 5.12 0.51 4.76
N ILE A 57 5.49 -0.01 5.94
CA ILE A 57 5.51 -1.46 6.22
C ILE A 57 4.09 -2.03 6.12
N MET A 58 3.11 -1.42 6.79
CA MET A 58 1.71 -1.85 6.73
C MET A 58 1.19 -1.85 5.29
N GLY A 59 1.51 -0.82 4.51
CA GLY A 59 1.09 -0.71 3.12
C GLY A 59 1.65 -1.78 2.22
N ASN A 60 2.95 -2.05 2.33
CA ASN A 60 3.59 -3.14 1.60
C ASN A 60 3.03 -4.51 2.04
N SER A 61 2.79 -4.73 3.34
CA SER A 61 2.17 -5.96 3.84
C SER A 61 0.75 -6.15 3.29
N VAL A 62 -0.08 -5.11 3.32
CA VAL A 62 -1.44 -5.14 2.77
C VAL A 62 -1.40 -5.40 1.26
N CYS A 63 -0.46 -4.78 0.53
CA CYS A 63 -0.28 -5.03 -0.90
C CYS A 63 0.03 -6.50 -1.20
N LEU A 64 0.96 -7.12 -0.45
CA LEU A 64 1.30 -8.53 -0.62
C LEU A 64 0.13 -9.45 -0.27
N ILE A 65 -0.56 -9.17 0.85
CA ILE A 65 -1.74 -9.94 1.26
C ILE A 65 -2.83 -9.83 0.21
N TRP A 66 -3.12 -8.62 -0.27
CA TRP A 66 -4.15 -8.37 -1.25
C TRP A 66 -3.88 -9.12 -2.56
N ASN A 67 -2.68 -9.00 -3.12
CA ASN A 67 -2.34 -9.69 -4.37
C ASN A 67 -2.40 -11.21 -4.23
N ASN A 68 -1.94 -11.76 -3.09
CA ASN A 68 -2.06 -13.21 -2.84
C ASN A 68 -3.53 -13.65 -2.71
N LEU A 69 -4.32 -12.91 -1.94
CA LEU A 69 -5.74 -13.22 -1.74
C LEU A 69 -6.49 -13.14 -3.07
N PHE A 70 -6.17 -12.12 -3.87
CA PHE A 70 -6.74 -11.91 -5.19
C PHE A 70 -6.37 -13.04 -6.14
N SER A 71 -5.09 -13.45 -6.19
CA SER A 71 -4.64 -14.59 -6.98
C SER A 71 -5.35 -15.90 -6.60
N MET A 72 -5.54 -16.16 -5.31
CA MET A 72 -6.29 -17.33 -4.83
C MET A 72 -7.76 -17.25 -5.25
N PHE A 73 -8.36 -16.06 -5.18
CA PHE A 73 -9.73 -15.83 -5.61
C PHE A 73 -9.90 -16.11 -7.11
N VAL A 74 -8.95 -15.65 -7.94
CA VAL A 74 -8.93 -15.95 -9.39
C VAL A 74 -8.84 -17.46 -9.61
N GLY A 75 -7.91 -18.13 -8.94
CA GLY A 75 -7.70 -19.57 -9.11
C GLY A 75 -8.93 -20.40 -8.71
N ALA A 76 -9.57 -20.05 -7.59
CA ALA A 76 -10.78 -20.71 -7.13
C ALA A 76 -11.95 -20.50 -8.10
N ILE A 77 -12.08 -19.30 -8.66
CA ILE A 77 -13.17 -19.02 -9.59
C ILE A 77 -12.91 -19.64 -10.97
N ALA A 78 -11.67 -19.59 -11.48
CA ALA A 78 -11.29 -20.25 -12.71
C ALA A 78 -11.54 -21.77 -12.65
N ALA A 79 -11.41 -22.38 -11.47
CA ALA A 79 -11.71 -23.80 -11.26
C ALA A 79 -13.22 -24.13 -11.27
N HIS A 80 -14.11 -23.14 -11.10
CA HIS A 80 -15.54 -23.35 -10.89
C HIS A 80 -16.48 -22.56 -11.80
N ALA A 81 -16.00 -21.56 -12.55
CA ALA A 81 -16.83 -20.65 -13.33
C ALA A 81 -16.73 -20.85 -14.85
N LEU A 82 -17.90 -20.73 -15.51
CA LEU A 82 -18.06 -20.69 -16.96
C LEU A 82 -17.45 -19.41 -17.58
N ASP A 83 -17.11 -19.49 -18.87
CA ASP A 83 -16.43 -18.49 -19.72
C ASP A 83 -16.86 -17.02 -19.55
N GLY A 84 -18.10 -16.75 -19.12
CA GLY A 84 -18.60 -15.39 -18.88
C GLY A 84 -17.96 -14.65 -17.69
N PHE A 85 -17.37 -15.37 -16.73
CA PHE A 85 -16.77 -14.76 -15.54
C PHE A 85 -15.48 -13.99 -15.87
N ASN A 86 -14.78 -14.37 -16.93
CA ASN A 86 -13.52 -13.75 -17.33
C ASN A 86 -13.73 -12.27 -17.71
N ALA A 87 -14.81 -11.95 -18.42
CA ALA A 87 -15.10 -10.56 -18.82
C ALA A 87 -15.42 -9.66 -17.63
N VAL A 88 -16.23 -10.15 -16.68
CA VAL A 88 -16.56 -9.43 -15.44
C VAL A 88 -15.31 -9.23 -14.58
N PHE A 89 -14.45 -10.24 -14.54
CA PHE A 89 -13.20 -10.21 -13.78
C PHE A 89 -12.19 -9.21 -14.34
N VAL A 90 -12.02 -9.15 -15.67
CA VAL A 90 -11.15 -8.16 -16.34
C VAL A 90 -11.58 -6.72 -16.01
N VAL A 91 -12.88 -6.45 -15.86
CA VAL A 91 -13.40 -5.13 -15.50
C VAL A 91 -13.28 -4.86 -13.99
N LEU A 92 -13.59 -5.85 -13.15
CA LEU A 92 -13.55 -5.68 -11.69
C LEU A 92 -12.13 -5.60 -11.14
N ASN A 93 -11.16 -6.29 -11.73
CA ASN A 93 -9.77 -6.31 -11.25
C ASN A 93 -9.16 -4.90 -11.07
N PRO A 94 -9.13 -4.02 -12.09
CA PRO A 94 -8.60 -2.67 -11.92
C PRO A 94 -9.41 -1.83 -10.92
N ILE A 95 -10.74 -2.01 -10.84
CA ILE A 95 -11.61 -1.29 -9.90
C ILE A 95 -11.30 -1.69 -8.47
N LEU A 96 -11.20 -2.99 -8.20
CA LEU A 96 -10.87 -3.54 -6.89
C LEU A 96 -9.46 -3.12 -6.47
N ASN A 97 -8.50 -3.13 -7.42
CA ASN A 97 -7.14 -2.62 -7.19
C ASN A 97 -7.12 -1.13 -6.84
N LEU A 98 -7.85 -0.29 -7.56
CA LEU A 98 -7.98 1.13 -7.22
C LEU A 98 -8.65 1.34 -5.85
N LEU A 99 -9.71 0.58 -5.57
CA LEU A 99 -10.50 0.73 -4.34
C LEU A 99 -9.65 0.47 -3.09
N TRP A 100 -8.89 -0.63 -3.05
CA TRP A 100 -8.07 -0.93 -1.87
C TRP A 100 -6.91 0.07 -1.72
N VAL A 101 -6.25 0.44 -2.82
CA VAL A 101 -5.16 1.43 -2.80
C VAL A 101 -5.66 2.75 -2.24
N VAL A 102 -6.73 3.31 -2.81
CA VAL A 102 -7.29 4.61 -2.39
C VAL A 102 -7.80 4.56 -0.95
N SER A 103 -8.45 3.47 -0.55
CA SER A 103 -8.95 3.30 0.83
C SER A 103 -7.81 3.23 1.84
N PHE A 104 -6.77 2.45 1.55
CA PHE A 104 -5.61 2.31 2.42
C PHE A 104 -4.87 3.66 2.60
N TRP A 105 -4.72 4.43 1.52
CA TRP A 105 -4.11 5.77 1.61
C TRP A 105 -4.97 6.74 2.40
N SER A 106 -6.29 6.76 2.16
CA SER A 106 -7.21 7.64 2.87
C SER A 106 -7.19 7.37 4.39
N LEU A 107 -7.16 6.09 4.77
CA LEU A 107 -7.00 5.65 6.17
C LEU A 107 -5.65 6.07 6.75
N SER A 108 -4.56 5.85 6.03
CA SER A 108 -3.21 6.20 6.46
C SER A 108 -3.04 7.71 6.66
N LEU A 109 -3.60 8.52 5.76
CA LEU A 109 -3.60 9.98 5.85
C LEU A 109 -4.46 10.47 7.02
N THR A 110 -5.65 9.90 7.19
CA THR A 110 -6.54 10.22 8.32
C THR A 110 -5.87 9.90 9.65
N PHE A 111 -5.23 8.74 9.77
CA PHE A 111 -4.50 8.35 10.97
C PHE A 111 -3.33 9.31 11.25
N LEU A 112 -2.55 9.67 10.22
CA LEU A 112 -1.48 10.66 10.37
C LEU A 112 -2.01 12.04 10.80
N ALA A 113 -3.10 12.50 10.19
CA ALA A 113 -3.71 13.80 10.49
C ALA A 113 -4.28 13.86 11.92
N ASN A 114 -5.04 12.85 12.33
CA ASN A 114 -5.61 12.80 13.69
C ASN A 114 -4.49 12.82 14.76
N SER A 115 -3.42 12.08 14.49
CA SER A 115 -2.27 11.99 15.40
C SER A 115 -1.47 13.30 15.56
N LYS A 116 -1.65 14.25 14.63
CA LYS A 116 -1.09 15.62 14.72
C LYS A 116 -1.97 16.50 15.61
N ASN A 117 -3.29 16.37 15.49
CA ASN A 117 -4.25 17.13 16.28
C ASN A 117 -4.16 16.78 17.78
N GLU A 118 -4.05 15.49 18.11
CA GLU A 118 -3.85 15.03 19.49
C GLU A 118 -2.56 15.57 20.12
N ARG A 119 -1.48 15.62 19.33
CA ARG A 119 -0.18 16.15 19.79
C ARG A 119 -0.20 17.66 19.98
N ALA A 120 -0.96 18.39 19.15
CA ALA A 120 -1.14 19.83 19.29
C ALA A 120 -2.00 20.16 20.52
N ALA A 121 -3.08 19.42 20.75
CA ALA A 121 -3.91 19.56 21.94
C ALA A 121 -3.13 19.28 23.23
N ALA A 122 -2.34 18.20 23.27
CA ALA A 122 -1.50 17.87 24.43
C ALA A 122 -0.40 18.91 24.71
N LYS A 123 0.11 19.60 23.68
CA LYS A 123 1.13 20.65 23.83
C LYS A 123 0.56 21.99 24.31
N ASN A 124 -0.73 22.23 24.11
CA ASN A 124 -1.44 23.44 24.56
C ASN A 124 -2.04 23.28 25.96
N ALA A 125 -1.98 22.08 26.55
CA ALA A 125 -2.50 21.76 27.88
C ALA A 125 -1.43 21.83 28.99
N TYR A 126 -0.17 22.11 28.63
CA TYR A 126 0.98 22.35 29.51
C TYR A 126 1.54 23.75 29.23
#